data_AF-A0A819YY21-F1
#
_entry.id   AF-A0A819YY21-F1
#
_cell.length_a   1.000
_cell.length_b   1.000
_cell.length_c   1.000
_cell.angle_alpha   90.00
_cell.angle_beta   90.00
_cell.angle_gamma   90.00
#
_symmetry.space_group_name_H-M   'P 1'
#
loop_
_entity.id
_entity.type
_entity.pdbx_description
1 polymer ?
#
loop_
_entity_poly.entity_id
_entity_poly.type
_entity_poly.pdbx_seq_one_letter_code
_entity_poly.pdbx_strand_id
1 'polypeptide(L)'
;LVDVGHRNDQIFNYKINNLCIGLRYGFSAYFANIFKAGCNAPEPDVRLEVRAAKEDGDLIASKSTGDIPQCNNMTWSKHGISFSPTSSSVVILMLSNVNQSSGNDVAIDDIELRVCSGNHSGLCPPTTSTTTTTTTTTTTTTTTTTTTTTTTTTTTTTTTTTSTTSTTSQQRQSPFPVFKPTTCNYSSTIGTSCNISNRLCDLKKPCRNDGSCITNQNDINDYNCLCSRGFNGTHCEFDHRPCKPQTCLGHGECHETLDLSFFCLCHDGWTGIHCQSRIDNCSHDTCENDGVCRSILLNYTCECLGDSYSGRHCEIPSMKITILKIVSKSFAYIAIIAMISVAMFIVIMDILKYCFGIDPTRDDLERIRREKRKSRATQRLVYVDAPLQPFT
;
A
#
# COMPACT_ATOMS: atom_id res chain seq x y z
N LEU A 1 -1.15 15.21 -5.25
CA LEU A 1 -1.36 16.48 -6.00
C LEU A 1 -0.34 16.52 -7.12
N VAL A 2 -0.75 16.75 -8.35
CA VAL A 2 0.12 16.75 -9.53
C VAL A 2 -0.26 17.91 -10.44
N ASP A 3 0.72 18.64 -10.93
CA ASP A 3 0.52 19.68 -11.94
C ASP A 3 0.26 19.02 -13.30
N VAL A 4 -0.89 19.31 -13.91
CA VAL A 4 -1.24 18.79 -15.23
C VAL A 4 -0.61 19.73 -16.26
N GLY A 5 0.64 19.39 -16.60
CA GLY A 5 1.45 20.07 -17.60
C GLY A 5 0.91 19.96 -19.02
N HIS A 6 1.80 19.98 -20.00
CA HIS A 6 1.44 19.95 -21.41
C HIS A 6 1.06 18.55 -21.88
N ARG A 7 0.45 18.47 -23.06
CA ARG A 7 0.02 17.22 -23.68
C ARG A 7 1.17 16.21 -23.71
N ASN A 8 0.88 15.01 -23.22
CA ASN A 8 1.80 13.87 -23.08
C ASN A 8 2.82 13.96 -21.94
N ASP A 9 2.74 14.99 -21.08
CA ASP A 9 3.54 15.00 -19.85
C ASP A 9 3.17 13.80 -18.98
N GLN A 10 4.20 13.12 -18.48
CA GLN A 10 4.06 11.93 -17.65
C GLN A 10 3.71 12.32 -16.22
N ILE A 11 2.49 12.02 -15.80
CA ILE A 11 1.96 12.26 -14.45
C ILE A 11 2.26 11.05 -13.55
N PHE A 12 2.14 9.85 -14.12
CA PHE A 12 2.36 8.59 -13.42
C PHE A 12 2.97 7.57 -14.37
N ASN A 13 3.96 6.82 -13.89
CA ASN A 13 4.60 5.74 -14.63
C ASN A 13 4.91 4.59 -13.68
N TYR A 14 4.27 3.44 -13.89
CA TYR A 14 4.46 2.27 -13.05
C TYR A 14 4.54 0.99 -13.88
N LYS A 15 5.64 0.25 -13.69
CA LYS A 15 5.86 -1.06 -14.33
C LYS A 15 5.36 -2.18 -13.42
N ILE A 16 4.45 -2.99 -13.94
CA ILE A 16 3.94 -4.19 -13.28
C ILE A 16 4.63 -5.40 -13.90
N ASN A 17 5.10 -6.31 -13.05
CA ASN A 17 5.70 -7.58 -13.45
C ASN A 17 4.84 -8.76 -12.96
N ASN A 18 5.12 -9.95 -13.46
CA ASN A 18 4.47 -11.21 -13.06
C ASN A 18 2.95 -11.25 -13.31
N LEU A 19 2.49 -10.59 -14.38
CA LEU A 19 1.10 -10.69 -14.82
C LEU A 19 0.84 -12.03 -15.50
N CYS A 20 -0.28 -12.66 -15.17
CA CYS A 20 -0.73 -13.87 -15.86
C CYS A 20 -1.39 -13.48 -17.20
N ILE A 21 -0.80 -13.99 -18.28
CA ILE A 21 -1.29 -13.78 -19.66
C ILE A 21 -2.64 -14.47 -19.82
N GLY A 22 -3.59 -13.80 -20.48
CA GLY A 22 -4.94 -14.33 -20.71
C GLY A 22 -5.96 -13.99 -19.61
N LEU A 23 -5.55 -13.37 -18.50
CA LEU A 23 -6.47 -12.77 -17.54
C LEU A 23 -6.80 -11.31 -17.90
N ARG A 24 -7.97 -10.84 -17.49
CA ARG A 24 -8.37 -9.43 -17.63
C ARG A 24 -8.08 -8.70 -16.34
N TYR A 25 -7.41 -7.56 -16.44
CA TYR A 25 -7.08 -6.68 -15.32
C TYR A 25 -7.84 -5.36 -15.47
N GLY A 26 -8.15 -4.74 -14.33
CA GLY A 26 -8.72 -3.41 -14.23
C GLY A 26 -7.79 -2.52 -13.42
N PHE A 27 -7.40 -1.39 -13.97
CA PHE A 27 -6.68 -0.32 -13.29
C PHE A 27 -7.62 0.86 -13.10
N SER A 28 -7.68 1.43 -11.90
CA SER A 28 -8.49 2.62 -11.63
C SER A 28 -7.86 3.52 -10.58
N ALA A 29 -8.20 4.80 -10.61
CA ALA A 29 -7.84 5.78 -9.59
C ALA A 29 -8.98 6.81 -9.44
N TYR A 30 -9.02 7.46 -8.29
CA TYR A 30 -9.88 8.63 -8.08
C TYR A 30 -9.12 9.90 -8.45
N PHE A 31 -9.81 10.80 -9.15
CA PHE A 31 -9.29 12.08 -9.58
C PHE A 31 -10.16 13.20 -9.01
N ALA A 32 -9.53 14.27 -8.57
CA ALA A 32 -10.20 15.51 -8.19
C ALA A 32 -9.43 16.71 -8.73
N ASN A 33 -10.16 17.68 -9.26
CA ASN A 33 -9.62 18.91 -9.81
C ASN A 33 -9.35 19.92 -8.68
N ILE A 34 -8.12 20.44 -8.59
CA ILE A 34 -7.65 21.34 -7.54
C ILE A 34 -7.33 22.72 -8.11
N PHE A 35 -7.98 23.73 -7.54
CA PHE A 35 -7.93 25.10 -8.05
C PHE A 35 -6.60 25.78 -7.74
N LYS A 36 -5.90 26.20 -8.79
CA LYS A 36 -4.70 27.04 -8.70
C LYS A 36 -4.86 28.33 -9.51
N ALA A 37 -5.48 28.26 -10.69
CA ALA A 37 -5.79 29.41 -11.54
C ALA A 37 -7.29 29.82 -11.52
N GLY A 38 -8.15 29.06 -10.84
CA GLY A 38 -9.59 29.34 -10.65
C GLY A 38 -10.52 28.61 -11.63
N CYS A 39 -11.83 28.86 -11.51
CA CYS A 39 -12.91 28.17 -12.27
C CYS A 39 -12.94 28.45 -13.78
N ASN A 40 -12.20 29.45 -14.25
CA ASN A 40 -12.16 29.83 -15.67
C ASN A 40 -10.99 29.18 -16.42
N ALA A 41 -10.12 28.46 -15.69
CA ALA A 41 -8.99 27.77 -16.29
C ALA A 41 -9.46 26.46 -16.96
N PRO A 42 -8.76 26.00 -18.02
CA PRO A 42 -9.10 24.75 -18.70
C PRO A 42 -9.15 23.56 -17.73
N GLU A 43 -10.21 22.76 -17.81
CA GLU A 43 -10.34 21.56 -17.00
C GLU A 43 -9.22 20.55 -17.34
N PRO A 44 -8.63 19.90 -16.33
CA PRO A 44 -7.62 18.90 -16.56
C PRO A 44 -8.26 17.63 -17.12
N ASP A 45 -7.58 17.02 -18.07
CA ASP A 45 -7.91 15.71 -18.66
C ASP A 45 -6.66 14.84 -18.63
N VAL A 46 -6.80 13.63 -18.08
CA VAL A 46 -5.74 12.65 -17.92
C VAL A 46 -6.04 11.44 -18.80
N ARG A 47 -5.06 11.02 -19.59
CA ARG A 47 -5.14 9.81 -20.41
C ARG A 47 -4.43 8.65 -19.72
N LEU A 48 -5.20 7.61 -19.40
CA LEU A 48 -4.71 6.34 -18.93
C LEU A 48 -4.22 5.52 -20.13
N GLU A 49 -2.98 5.06 -20.10
CA GLU A 49 -2.42 4.16 -21.11
C GLU A 49 -1.80 2.93 -20.46
N VAL A 50 -1.98 1.77 -21.09
CA VAL A 50 -1.32 0.53 -20.72
C VAL A 50 -0.51 0.07 -21.92
N ARG A 51 0.79 -0.13 -21.74
CA ARG A 51 1.73 -0.53 -22.78
C ARG A 51 2.49 -1.79 -22.38
N ALA A 52 2.96 -2.57 -23.35
CA ALA A 52 3.86 -3.68 -23.06
C ALA A 52 5.19 -3.16 -22.49
N ALA A 53 5.78 -3.83 -21.50
CA ALA A 53 7.05 -3.38 -20.90
C ALA A 53 8.28 -3.80 -21.73
N LYS A 54 8.37 -3.29 -22.96
CA LYS A 54 9.51 -3.41 -23.90
C LYS A 54 9.95 -2.01 -24.34
N GLU A 55 11.14 -1.89 -24.94
CA GLU A 55 11.71 -0.59 -25.37
C GLU A 55 10.77 0.20 -26.30
N ASP A 56 10.06 -0.48 -27.21
CA ASP A 56 8.95 0.06 -28.00
C ASP A 56 7.63 -0.61 -27.61
N GLY A 57 7.20 -0.37 -26.37
CA GLY A 57 6.00 -0.99 -25.79
C GLY A 57 4.72 -0.71 -26.58
N ASP A 58 4.20 -1.75 -27.24
CA ASP A 58 2.90 -1.72 -27.93
C ASP A 58 1.78 -1.21 -27.01
N LEU A 59 0.92 -0.34 -27.54
CA LEU A 59 -0.26 0.14 -26.83
C LEU A 59 -1.28 -0.98 -26.69
N ILE A 60 -1.56 -1.39 -25.45
CA ILE A 60 -2.52 -2.45 -25.12
C ILE A 60 -3.92 -1.86 -24.92
N ALA A 61 -4.00 -0.74 -24.19
CA ALA A 61 -5.25 -0.05 -23.92
C ALA A 61 -5.00 1.44 -23.69
N SER A 62 -5.93 2.29 -24.13
CA SER A 62 -5.93 3.72 -23.80
C SER A 62 -7.34 4.19 -23.48
N LYS A 63 -7.47 5.08 -22.50
CA LYS A 63 -8.73 5.72 -22.11
C LYS A 63 -8.48 7.08 -21.49
N SER A 64 -9.15 8.11 -21.99
CA SER A 64 -9.17 9.45 -21.35
C SER A 64 -10.20 9.47 -20.22
N THR A 65 -9.91 10.26 -19.18
CA THR A 65 -10.87 10.57 -18.12
C THR A 65 -12.03 11.42 -18.62
N GLY A 66 -11.82 12.13 -19.74
CA GLY A 66 -12.58 13.31 -20.10
C GLY A 66 -12.15 14.50 -19.24
N ASP A 67 -12.74 15.65 -19.52
CA ASP A 67 -12.59 16.82 -18.66
C ASP A 67 -13.10 16.46 -17.26
N ILE A 68 -12.29 16.74 -16.23
CA ILE A 68 -12.65 16.47 -14.83
C ILE A 68 -13.37 17.73 -14.30
N PRO A 69 -14.72 17.71 -14.23
CA PRO A 69 -15.53 18.92 -14.21
C PRO A 69 -15.47 19.73 -12.91
N GLN A 70 -15.74 21.04 -13.03
CA GLN A 70 -15.84 22.09 -12.00
C GLN A 70 -17.24 22.78 -12.00
N CYS A 71 -17.77 23.51 -11.00
CA CYS A 71 -17.25 24.22 -9.81
C CYS A 71 -18.25 24.21 -8.63
N ASN A 72 -17.72 24.13 -7.39
CA ASN A 72 -18.22 24.68 -6.11
C ASN A 72 -17.57 23.97 -4.90
N ASN A 73 -17.42 22.63 -4.99
CA ASN A 73 -16.76 21.78 -3.99
C ASN A 73 -15.86 20.76 -4.71
N MET A 74 -14.80 20.31 -4.04
CA MET A 74 -13.93 19.24 -4.54
C MET A 74 -14.75 17.95 -4.70
N THR A 75 -14.90 17.48 -5.94
CA THR A 75 -15.60 16.25 -6.29
C THR A 75 -14.60 15.21 -6.76
N TRP A 76 -14.71 14.00 -6.19
CA TRP A 76 -13.91 12.87 -6.60
C TRP A 76 -14.66 12.04 -7.63
N SER A 77 -14.02 11.75 -8.76
CA SER A 77 -14.53 10.84 -9.77
C SER A 77 -13.59 9.66 -9.97
N LYS A 78 -14.14 8.44 -9.97
CA LYS A 78 -13.36 7.22 -10.23
C LYS A 78 -13.26 6.99 -11.73
N HIS A 79 -12.03 6.93 -12.24
CA HIS A 79 -11.76 6.58 -13.63
C HIS A 79 -10.86 5.37 -13.69
N GLY A 80 -11.06 4.54 -14.72
CA GLY A 80 -10.30 3.31 -14.86
C GLY A 80 -10.38 2.71 -16.25
N ILE A 81 -9.41 1.83 -16.53
CA ILE A 81 -9.16 1.15 -17.78
C ILE A 81 -9.02 -0.35 -17.53
N SER A 82 -9.64 -1.17 -18.39
CA SER A 82 -9.47 -2.62 -18.37
C SER A 82 -8.56 -3.06 -19.51
N PHE A 83 -7.67 -4.01 -19.25
CA PHE A 83 -6.71 -4.51 -20.23
C PHE A 83 -6.44 -6.01 -20.04
N SER A 84 -6.00 -6.67 -21.10
CA SER A 84 -5.52 -8.05 -21.07
C SER A 84 -4.06 -8.06 -21.51
N PRO A 85 -3.10 -8.42 -20.65
CA PRO A 85 -1.69 -8.26 -20.95
C PRO A 85 -1.23 -9.28 -21.99
N THR A 86 -0.46 -8.82 -22.97
CA THR A 86 0.18 -9.64 -24.01
C THR A 86 1.54 -10.20 -23.57
N SER A 87 2.06 -9.73 -22.44
CA SER A 87 3.31 -10.20 -21.84
C SER A 87 3.20 -10.23 -20.32
N SER A 88 4.13 -10.88 -19.62
CA SER A 88 4.15 -10.96 -18.16
C SER A 88 4.45 -9.62 -17.47
N SER A 89 4.71 -8.56 -18.22
CA SER A 89 5.00 -7.23 -17.69
C SER A 89 4.41 -6.12 -18.55
N VAL A 90 3.74 -5.16 -17.93
CA VAL A 90 3.17 -3.97 -18.60
C VAL A 90 3.59 -2.71 -17.88
N VAL A 91 3.52 -1.58 -18.58
CA VAL A 91 3.71 -0.24 -18.03
C VAL A 91 2.37 0.47 -18.05
N ILE A 92 1.94 0.98 -16.91
CA ILE A 92 0.77 1.85 -16.77
C ILE A 92 1.27 3.29 -16.72
N LEU A 93 0.69 4.12 -17.59
CA LEU A 93 0.98 5.54 -17.69
C LEU A 93 -0.30 6.34 -17.42
N MET A 94 -0.16 7.42 -16.67
CA MET A 94 -1.11 8.53 -16.71
C MET A 94 -0.42 9.69 -17.40
N LEU A 95 -1.00 10.18 -18.49
CA LEU A 95 -0.44 11.24 -19.32
C LEU A 95 -1.39 12.44 -19.31
N SER A 96 -0.86 13.66 -19.30
CA SER A 96 -1.68 14.84 -19.56
C SER A 96 -2.28 14.76 -20.97
N ASN A 97 -3.58 14.97 -21.09
CA ASN A 97 -4.28 14.95 -22.38
C ASN A 97 -4.72 16.36 -22.83
N VAL A 98 -4.39 17.40 -22.07
CA VAL A 98 -4.74 18.78 -22.39
C VAL A 98 -3.74 19.39 -23.38
N ASN A 99 -4.24 20.09 -24.38
CA ASN A 99 -3.40 20.72 -25.42
C ASN A 99 -2.61 21.94 -24.91
N GLN A 100 -3.05 22.54 -23.81
CA GLN A 100 -2.43 23.66 -23.10
C GLN A 100 -2.37 23.29 -21.61
N SER A 101 -1.48 23.91 -20.83
CA SER A 101 -1.44 23.66 -19.38
C SER A 101 -2.80 23.97 -18.76
N SER A 102 -3.36 23.04 -18.00
CA SER A 102 -4.69 23.19 -17.37
C SER A 102 -4.76 24.42 -16.45
N GLY A 103 -3.61 24.86 -15.90
CA GLY A 103 -3.56 25.94 -14.92
C GLY A 103 -4.12 25.54 -13.55
N ASN A 104 -4.86 24.43 -13.46
CA ASN A 104 -5.29 23.76 -12.24
C ASN A 104 -4.48 22.47 -12.05
N ASP A 105 -4.33 22.07 -10.78
CA ASP A 105 -3.65 20.83 -10.41
C ASP A 105 -4.67 19.70 -10.29
N VAL A 106 -4.21 18.45 -10.28
CA VAL A 106 -5.06 17.27 -10.05
C VAL A 106 -4.61 16.53 -8.80
N ALA A 107 -5.56 16.24 -7.91
CA ALA A 107 -5.38 15.27 -6.84
C ALA A 107 -5.74 13.87 -7.35
N ILE A 108 -4.89 12.89 -7.03
CA ILE A 108 -5.05 11.49 -7.39
C ILE A 108 -5.01 10.71 -6.09
N ASP A 109 -5.97 9.83 -5.88
CA ASP A 109 -6.08 9.00 -4.68
C ASP A 109 -6.62 7.59 -5.04
N ASP A 110 -6.47 6.65 -4.10
CA ASP A 110 -6.97 5.27 -4.18
C ASP A 110 -6.70 4.60 -5.55
N ILE A 111 -5.41 4.47 -5.88
CA ILE A 111 -4.95 3.78 -7.08
C ILE A 111 -5.07 2.26 -6.86
N GLU A 112 -5.94 1.62 -7.63
CA GLU A 112 -6.25 0.20 -7.51
C GLU A 112 -5.91 -0.58 -8.79
N LEU A 113 -5.35 -1.78 -8.61
CA LEU A 113 -5.23 -2.80 -9.64
C LEU A 113 -6.01 -4.04 -9.20
N ARG A 114 -7.01 -4.44 -9.99
CA ARG A 114 -7.88 -5.59 -9.71
C ARG A 114 -7.82 -6.60 -10.85
N VAL A 115 -7.96 -7.88 -10.52
CA VAL A 115 -8.16 -8.94 -11.52
C VAL A 115 -9.66 -9.06 -11.77
N CYS A 116 -10.11 -8.78 -13.00
CA CYS A 116 -11.50 -8.98 -13.41
C CYS A 116 -11.67 -10.47 -13.75
N SER A 117 -11.87 -11.29 -12.70
CA SER A 117 -12.12 -12.74 -12.66
C SER A 117 -12.21 -13.52 -13.99
N GLY A 118 -11.39 -14.58 -14.09
CA GLY A 118 -11.59 -15.74 -14.96
C GLY A 118 -11.14 -17.00 -14.20
N ASN A 119 -11.95 -18.06 -14.23
CA ASN A 119 -11.80 -19.25 -13.41
C ASN A 119 -10.64 -20.16 -13.90
N HIS A 120 -9.37 -19.82 -13.68
CA HIS A 120 -8.26 -20.62 -14.24
C HIS A 120 -7.01 -20.65 -13.34
N SER A 121 -6.95 -21.66 -12.47
CA SER A 121 -5.82 -22.03 -11.61
C SER A 121 -4.62 -22.65 -12.35
N GLY A 122 -4.38 -22.29 -13.62
CA GLY A 122 -3.36 -22.95 -14.46
C GLY A 122 -2.60 -22.05 -15.46
N LEU A 123 -2.82 -20.73 -15.47
CA LEU A 123 -2.23 -19.80 -16.46
C LEU A 123 -1.12 -18.89 -15.90
N CYS A 124 -0.81 -19.00 -14.61
CA CYS A 124 0.26 -18.22 -14.00
C CYS A 124 1.57 -19.02 -14.01
N PRO A 125 2.70 -18.45 -14.45
CA PRO A 125 3.99 -19.11 -14.33
C PRO A 125 4.28 -19.40 -12.86
N PRO A 126 4.85 -20.58 -12.52
CA PRO A 126 5.29 -20.83 -11.16
C PRO A 126 6.29 -19.74 -10.78
N THR A 127 6.11 -19.13 -9.61
CA THR A 127 7.10 -18.25 -9.01
C THR A 127 8.38 -19.05 -8.81
N THR A 128 9.33 -18.97 -9.74
CA THR A 128 10.72 -19.29 -9.44
C THR A 128 11.22 -18.20 -8.51
N SER A 129 10.95 -18.39 -7.21
CA SER A 129 11.76 -17.79 -6.16
C SER A 129 13.14 -18.40 -6.29
N THR A 130 13.97 -17.84 -7.16
CA THR A 130 15.40 -17.98 -7.05
C THR A 130 15.76 -17.24 -5.77
N THR A 131 15.73 -17.97 -4.65
CA THR A 131 16.31 -17.53 -3.40
C THR A 131 17.80 -17.42 -3.65
N THR A 132 18.24 -16.27 -4.16
CA THR A 132 19.64 -15.88 -4.09
C THR A 132 19.90 -15.64 -2.62
N THR A 133 20.32 -16.70 -1.95
CA THR A 133 20.82 -16.66 -0.58
C THR A 133 22.14 -15.92 -0.67
N THR A 134 22.09 -14.60 -0.58
CA THR A 134 23.30 -13.81 -0.31
C THR A 134 23.60 -14.03 1.17
N THR A 135 24.36 -15.09 1.45
CA THR A 135 24.97 -15.37 2.74
C THR A 135 25.85 -14.18 3.10
N THR A 136 25.29 -13.22 3.83
CA THR A 136 26.08 -12.14 4.43
C THR A 136 26.56 -12.69 5.75
N THR A 137 27.76 -13.26 5.74
CA THR A 137 28.48 -13.75 6.91
C THR A 137 28.71 -12.56 7.85
N THR A 138 27.84 -12.40 8.84
CA THR A 138 28.02 -11.41 9.90
C THR A 138 29.13 -11.93 10.82
N THR A 139 30.33 -11.38 10.66
CA THR A 139 31.41 -11.60 11.61
C THR A 139 31.03 -10.91 12.92
N THR A 140 30.82 -11.73 13.95
CA THR A 140 30.54 -11.27 15.31
C THR A 140 31.84 -10.77 15.91
N THR A 141 32.03 -9.46 15.98
CA THR A 141 33.09 -8.86 16.80
C THR A 141 32.48 -8.41 18.12
N THR A 142 32.61 -9.27 19.12
CA THR A 142 32.23 -9.03 20.51
C THR A 142 33.12 -7.92 21.06
N THR A 143 32.55 -6.74 21.34
CA THR A 143 33.24 -5.70 22.12
C THR A 143 32.47 -5.52 23.42
N THR A 144 32.96 -6.19 24.46
CA THR A 144 32.49 -6.11 25.84
C THR A 144 32.88 -4.74 26.40
N THR A 145 31.91 -3.90 26.78
CA THR A 145 32.18 -2.71 27.59
C THR A 145 31.37 -2.81 28.88
N THR A 146 32.10 -3.07 29.95
CA THR A 146 31.64 -3.21 31.33
C THR A 146 31.24 -1.86 31.91
N THR A 147 29.98 -1.70 32.30
CA THR A 147 29.48 -0.57 33.08
C THR A 147 29.82 -0.79 34.56
N THR A 148 30.66 0.07 35.12
CA THR A 148 30.97 0.08 36.56
C THR A 148 30.16 1.19 37.25
N THR A 149 29.23 0.78 38.09
CA THR A 149 28.46 1.63 39.00
C THR A 149 29.35 2.10 40.14
N THR A 150 29.44 3.41 40.38
CA THR A 150 29.98 3.94 41.63
C THR A 150 29.02 4.96 42.22
N THR A 151 28.39 4.55 43.31
CA THR A 151 27.56 5.33 44.23
C THR A 151 28.47 6.21 45.09
N THR A 152 28.13 7.50 45.25
CA THR A 152 28.67 8.29 46.36
C THR A 152 27.56 9.15 46.96
N THR A 153 27.10 8.71 48.12
CA THR A 153 26.27 9.40 49.09
C THR A 153 27.06 10.56 49.70
N THR A 154 26.45 11.73 49.90
CA THR A 154 26.95 12.68 50.90
C THR A 154 25.82 13.35 51.67
N THR A 155 26.08 13.44 52.96
CA THR A 155 25.19 13.55 54.10
C THR A 155 24.85 15.01 54.42
N THR A 156 23.60 15.24 54.81
CA THR A 156 23.10 16.46 55.40
C THR A 156 23.72 16.68 56.79
N THR A 157 24.31 17.87 57.01
CA THR A 157 24.56 18.36 58.38
C THR A 157 24.10 19.81 58.47
N THR A 158 23.13 20.03 59.36
CA THR A 158 22.54 21.29 59.74
C THR A 158 23.43 22.02 60.75
N THR A 159 23.63 23.33 60.56
CA THR A 159 23.94 24.26 61.65
C THR A 159 23.09 25.52 61.50
N THR A 160 22.22 25.69 62.49
CA THR A 160 21.36 26.82 62.80
C THR A 160 22.16 28.00 63.34
N THR A 161 21.87 29.21 62.87
CA THR A 161 21.89 30.42 63.72
C THR A 161 20.93 31.48 63.18
N THR A 162 20.03 31.87 64.07
CA THR A 162 19.03 32.94 64.07
C THR A 162 19.60 34.35 63.86
N SER A 163 18.89 35.20 63.10
CA SER A 163 18.66 36.61 63.44
C SER A 163 17.58 37.27 62.57
N THR A 164 16.41 37.47 63.18
CA THR A 164 15.57 38.69 63.19
C THR A 164 15.27 39.48 61.91
N THR A 165 13.96 39.64 61.72
CA THR A 165 13.20 40.60 60.91
C THR A 165 13.69 42.04 60.97
N SER A 166 13.81 42.68 59.80
CA SER A 166 13.37 44.07 59.60
C SER A 166 13.10 44.33 58.11
N THR A 167 11.89 44.78 57.82
CA THR A 167 11.39 45.25 56.54
C THR A 167 12.17 46.46 56.01
N THR A 168 12.72 46.37 54.80
CA THR A 168 12.86 47.56 53.92
C THR A 168 12.94 47.13 52.45
N SER A 169 12.10 47.76 51.64
CA SER A 169 12.18 47.78 50.17
C SER A 169 13.57 48.21 49.72
N GLN A 170 14.26 47.39 48.91
CA GLN A 170 15.21 47.84 47.88
C GLN A 170 15.68 46.67 46.99
N GLN A 171 15.84 46.99 45.70
CA GLN A 171 16.19 46.11 44.58
C GLN A 171 17.48 45.32 44.83
N ARG A 172 17.46 44.02 44.52
CA ARG A 172 18.66 43.16 44.53
C ARG A 172 19.41 43.32 43.21
N GLN A 173 20.42 44.18 43.21
CA GLN A 173 21.51 44.17 42.22
C GLN A 173 22.34 42.87 42.38
N SER A 174 22.70 42.26 41.25
CA SER A 174 23.65 41.15 41.16
C SER A 174 25.10 41.67 41.20
N PRO A 175 26.03 41.07 41.97
CA PRO A 175 27.40 41.57 42.07
C PRO A 175 28.37 40.73 41.21
N PHE A 176 28.80 41.29 40.09
CA PHE A 176 30.16 41.07 39.60
C PHE A 176 30.65 42.41 39.06
N PRO A 177 31.65 43.05 39.68
CA PRO A 177 32.21 44.27 39.15
C PRO A 177 32.95 43.91 37.86
N VAL A 178 32.38 44.29 36.71
CA VAL A 178 33.08 44.26 35.43
C VAL A 178 34.25 45.24 35.56
N PHE A 179 35.45 44.72 35.74
CA PHE A 179 36.66 45.54 35.77
C PHE A 179 36.88 46.10 34.37
N LYS A 180 36.66 47.41 34.20
CA LYS A 180 36.96 48.15 32.97
C LYS A 180 38.30 48.86 33.16
N PRO A 181 39.44 48.26 32.80
CA PRO A 181 40.70 48.98 32.82
C PRO A 181 40.67 50.10 31.78
N THR A 182 41.29 51.23 32.10
CA THR A 182 41.35 52.46 31.28
C THR A 182 42.14 52.31 29.96
N THR A 183 42.54 51.08 29.59
CA THR A 183 43.51 50.78 28.53
C THR A 183 42.90 50.25 27.24
N CYS A 184 41.58 49.97 27.18
CA CYS A 184 40.95 49.53 25.94
C CYS A 184 40.56 50.74 25.07
N ASN A 185 41.05 50.75 23.83
CA ASN A 185 40.87 51.86 22.88
C ASN A 185 39.41 52.02 22.40
N TYR A 186 38.59 50.98 22.57
CA TYR A 186 37.18 50.95 22.18
C TYR A 186 36.28 50.57 23.36
N SER A 187 35.15 51.27 23.53
CA SER A 187 34.17 51.02 24.60
C SER A 187 33.46 49.65 24.50
N SER A 188 33.54 49.03 23.33
CA SER A 188 32.96 47.74 22.98
C SER A 188 33.86 46.54 23.29
N THR A 189 35.02 46.73 23.93
CA THR A 189 35.94 45.64 24.33
C THR A 189 36.35 45.75 25.81
N ILE A 190 36.41 44.61 26.49
CA ILE A 190 36.74 44.45 27.91
C ILE A 190 37.76 43.31 28.12
N GLY A 191 38.23 43.14 29.36
CA GLY A 191 39.24 42.16 29.73
C GLY A 191 40.66 42.73 29.77
N THR A 192 41.58 42.02 30.45
CA THR A 192 42.98 42.46 30.65
C THR A 192 43.75 42.62 29.34
N SER A 193 43.34 41.93 28.28
CA SER A 193 43.94 42.01 26.94
C SER A 193 43.01 42.66 25.89
N CYS A 194 41.90 43.28 26.31
CA CYS A 194 40.88 43.89 25.44
C CYS A 194 40.37 42.97 24.30
N ASN A 195 40.35 41.66 24.52
CA ASN A 195 39.96 40.65 23.54
C ASN A 195 38.52 40.13 23.74
N ILE A 196 37.83 40.56 24.79
CA ILE A 196 36.45 40.15 25.08
C ILE A 196 35.52 41.25 24.60
N SER A 197 34.50 40.90 23.81
CA SER A 197 33.47 41.87 23.41
C SER A 197 32.62 42.28 24.61
N ASN A 198 32.46 43.59 24.79
CA ASN A 198 31.57 44.21 25.76
C ASN A 198 30.16 44.44 25.21
N ARG A 199 29.87 43.95 24.00
CA ARG A 199 28.54 44.04 23.42
C ARG A 199 27.60 43.06 24.11
N LEU A 200 26.39 43.52 24.41
CA LEU A 200 25.42 42.71 25.15
C LEU A 200 25.04 41.40 24.44
N CYS A 201 24.99 41.41 23.10
CA CYS A 201 24.73 40.22 22.27
C CYS A 201 25.79 39.12 22.46
N ASP A 202 27.05 39.49 22.58
CA ASP A 202 28.16 38.54 22.70
C ASP A 202 28.31 38.01 24.13
N LEU A 203 28.05 38.86 25.11
CA LEU A 203 28.24 38.55 26.53
C LEU A 203 27.08 37.75 27.13
N LYS A 204 25.84 38.13 26.82
CA LYS A 204 24.64 37.54 27.45
C LYS A 204 23.82 36.64 26.53
N LYS A 205 24.01 36.72 25.20
CA LYS A 205 23.19 36.02 24.20
C LYS A 205 21.69 36.09 24.53
N PRO A 206 21.10 37.30 24.55
CA PRO A 206 19.76 37.51 25.09
C PRO A 206 18.63 36.89 24.25
N CYS A 207 18.85 36.65 22.95
CA CYS A 207 17.85 36.07 22.05
C CYS A 207 17.75 34.56 22.21
N ARG A 208 16.53 34.05 22.39
CA ARG A 208 16.21 32.61 22.51
C ARG A 208 15.80 32.03 21.15
N ASN A 209 15.63 30.71 21.10
CA ASN A 209 15.05 29.98 19.95
C ASN A 209 15.71 30.34 18.60
N ASP A 210 17.05 30.30 18.60
CA ASP A 210 17.89 30.64 17.44
C ASP A 210 17.62 32.03 16.84
N GLY A 211 17.17 32.97 17.66
CA GLY A 211 17.06 34.38 17.27
C GLY A 211 18.42 35.03 17.06
N SER A 212 18.56 35.82 15.99
CA SER A 212 19.78 36.57 15.70
C SER A 212 19.82 37.87 16.50
N CYS A 213 20.88 38.08 17.27
CA CYS A 213 21.04 39.29 18.08
C CYS A 213 21.76 40.38 17.29
N ILE A 214 21.15 41.57 17.21
CA ILE A 214 21.76 42.75 16.61
C ILE A 214 21.98 43.82 17.68
N THR A 215 23.22 44.29 17.84
CA THR A 215 23.54 45.41 18.75
C THR A 215 23.38 46.72 18.00
N ASN A 216 22.75 47.72 18.62
CA ASN A 216 22.63 49.04 18.01
C ASN A 216 24.02 49.72 17.97
N GLN A 217 24.34 50.38 16.85
CA GLN A 217 25.67 50.96 16.65
C GLN A 217 25.99 52.12 17.60
N ASN A 218 24.95 52.75 18.17
CA ASN A 218 25.07 53.92 19.03
C ASN A 218 25.10 53.58 20.53
N ASP A 219 24.59 52.41 20.94
CA ASP A 219 24.58 51.97 22.34
C ASP A 219 24.90 50.46 22.42
N ILE A 220 26.03 50.14 23.06
CA ILE A 220 26.52 48.78 23.25
C ILE A 220 25.66 47.94 24.23
N ASN A 221 24.83 48.61 25.04
CA ASN A 221 23.89 47.98 25.96
C ASN A 221 22.51 47.77 25.32
N ASP A 222 22.28 48.35 24.14
CA ASP A 222 21.02 48.22 23.43
C ASP A 222 21.11 47.16 22.34
N TYR A 223 20.05 46.36 22.23
CA TYR A 223 19.99 45.22 21.34
C TYR A 223 18.57 44.98 20.85
N ASN A 224 18.48 44.33 19.69
CA ASN A 224 17.23 43.82 19.18
C ASN A 224 17.41 42.35 18.76
N CYS A 225 16.37 41.55 18.94
CA CYS A 225 16.36 40.16 18.55
C CYS A 225 15.56 40.00 17.26
N LEU A 226 16.22 39.53 16.20
CA LEU A 226 15.57 39.10 14.99
C LEU A 226 15.16 37.63 15.16
N CYS A 227 13.88 37.42 15.39
CA CYS A 227 13.36 36.09 15.67
C CYS A 227 13.31 35.20 14.44
N SER A 228 13.68 33.94 14.63
CA SER A 228 13.48 32.90 13.64
C SER A 228 11.99 32.68 13.38
N ARG A 229 11.68 32.18 12.18
CA ARG A 229 10.30 31.99 11.71
C ARG A 229 9.50 31.16 12.73
N GLY A 230 8.31 31.64 13.10
CA GLY A 230 7.44 30.98 14.08
C GLY A 230 7.71 31.35 15.54
N PHE A 231 8.70 32.21 15.83
CA PHE A 231 8.95 32.75 17.17
C PHE A 231 8.68 34.25 17.21
N ASN A 232 8.24 34.75 18.36
CA ASN A 232 8.02 36.17 18.60
C ASN A 232 8.33 36.56 20.05
N GLY A 233 8.25 37.86 20.35
CA GLY A 233 8.60 38.44 21.65
C GLY A 233 9.92 39.20 21.58
N THR A 234 10.18 39.99 22.62
CA THR A 234 11.37 40.85 22.69
C THR A 234 12.69 40.08 22.64
N HIS A 235 12.68 38.83 23.11
CA HIS A 235 13.79 37.90 23.14
C HIS A 235 13.49 36.61 22.39
N CYS A 236 12.50 36.62 21.50
CA CYS A 236 12.02 35.43 20.77
C CYS A 236 11.56 34.30 21.69
N GLU A 237 10.98 34.66 22.84
CA GLU A 237 10.59 33.74 23.91
C GLU A 237 9.29 32.98 23.63
N PHE A 238 8.44 33.46 22.73
CA PHE A 238 7.13 32.86 22.44
C PHE A 238 7.20 31.97 21.20
N ASP A 239 6.92 30.68 21.40
CA ASP A 239 6.81 29.68 20.32
C ASP A 239 5.39 29.65 19.75
N HIS A 240 5.24 30.28 18.59
CA HIS A 240 4.04 30.34 17.78
C HIS A 240 4.04 29.33 16.64
N ARG A 241 5.01 28.40 16.60
CA ARG A 241 5.00 27.36 15.59
C ARG A 241 3.76 26.49 15.73
N PRO A 242 3.14 26.10 14.61
CA PRO A 242 1.89 25.37 14.62
C PRO A 242 2.12 23.89 14.97
N CYS A 243 3.31 23.34 14.69
CA CYS A 243 3.69 22.00 15.09
C CYS A 243 4.30 21.97 16.48
N LYS A 244 3.50 21.51 17.44
CA LYS A 244 3.89 21.19 18.80
C LYS A 244 3.77 19.68 19.00
N PRO A 245 4.46 19.08 19.99
CA PRO A 245 4.40 17.64 20.24
C PRO A 245 2.98 17.07 20.38
N GLN A 246 2.02 17.90 20.81
CA GLN A 246 0.62 17.55 21.01
C GLN A 246 -0.30 17.89 19.84
N THR A 247 0.18 18.53 18.76
CA THR A 247 -0.65 18.99 17.65
C THR A 247 -1.33 17.84 16.91
N CYS A 248 -0.65 16.71 16.70
CA CYS A 248 -1.22 15.51 16.06
C CYS A 248 -1.56 14.39 17.06
N LEU A 249 -1.73 14.75 18.34
CA LEU A 249 -2.15 13.87 19.44
C LEU A 249 -1.35 12.56 19.60
N GLY A 250 -0.13 12.48 19.06
CA GLY A 250 0.70 11.27 19.06
C GLY A 250 0.27 10.18 18.06
N HIS A 251 -0.73 10.44 17.22
CA HIS A 251 -1.23 9.51 16.21
C HIS A 251 -0.89 9.96 14.78
N GLY A 252 0.12 10.80 14.63
CA GLY A 252 0.59 11.26 13.34
C GLY A 252 1.82 12.16 13.43
N GLU A 253 2.40 12.45 12.27
CA GLU A 253 3.54 13.35 12.10
C GLU A 253 3.05 14.76 11.75
N CYS A 254 3.58 15.78 12.43
CA CYS A 254 3.20 17.17 12.18
C CYS A 254 4.13 17.83 11.18
N HIS A 255 3.57 18.43 10.14
CA HIS A 255 4.30 19.20 9.14
C HIS A 255 3.83 20.64 9.10
N GLU A 256 4.78 21.57 9.19
CA GLU A 256 4.53 23.01 9.08
C GLU A 256 4.46 23.43 7.61
N THR A 257 3.56 24.36 7.30
CA THR A 257 3.45 24.98 5.97
C THR A 257 4.11 26.35 5.91
N LEU A 258 4.30 26.84 4.68
CA LEU A 258 4.88 28.16 4.38
C LEU A 258 4.06 29.35 4.89
N ASP A 259 2.86 29.14 5.42
CA ASP A 259 1.97 30.19 5.93
C ASP A 259 1.77 30.14 7.45
N LEU A 260 2.66 29.46 8.19
CA LEU A 260 2.53 29.27 9.65
C LEU A 260 1.30 28.41 10.03
N SER A 261 0.81 27.61 9.08
CA SER A 261 -0.20 26.58 9.31
C SER A 261 0.46 25.20 9.44
N PHE A 262 -0.32 24.17 9.76
CA PHE A 262 0.14 22.79 9.88
C PHE A 262 -0.82 21.82 9.20
N PHE A 263 -0.32 20.63 8.91
CA PHE A 263 -1.13 19.45 8.67
C PHE A 263 -0.54 18.25 9.39
N CYS A 264 -1.40 17.31 9.77
CA CYS A 264 -0.99 16.06 10.38
C CYS A 264 -1.05 14.92 9.36
N LEU A 265 0.06 14.20 9.19
CA LEU A 265 0.06 12.91 8.52
C LEU A 265 -0.27 11.83 9.54
N CYS A 266 -1.54 11.40 9.56
CA CYS A 266 -2.00 10.41 10.52
C CYS A 266 -1.39 9.03 10.26
N HIS A 267 -1.02 8.33 11.34
CA HIS A 267 -0.66 6.93 11.30
C HIS A 267 -1.87 6.07 10.89
N ASP A 268 -1.60 4.85 10.43
CA ASP A 268 -2.62 3.91 9.99
C ASP A 268 -3.74 3.72 11.03
N GLY A 269 -4.99 3.84 10.57
CA GLY A 269 -6.18 3.71 11.40
C GLY A 269 -6.63 4.99 12.10
N TRP A 270 -6.01 6.15 11.83
CA TRP A 270 -6.42 7.46 12.37
C TRP A 270 -6.76 8.47 11.27
N THR A 271 -7.64 9.42 11.60
CA THR A 271 -8.12 10.46 10.71
C THR A 271 -8.50 11.73 11.49
N GLY A 272 -8.78 12.80 10.75
CA GLY A 272 -9.07 14.14 11.27
C GLY A 272 -7.86 15.06 11.28
N ILE A 273 -8.11 16.37 11.43
CA ILE A 273 -7.10 17.45 11.35
C ILE A 273 -5.94 17.23 12.33
N HIS A 274 -6.23 16.65 13.50
CA HIS A 274 -5.27 16.38 14.57
C HIS A 274 -5.04 14.88 14.78
N CYS A 275 -5.48 14.02 13.85
CA CYS A 275 -5.51 12.57 14.01
C CYS A 275 -6.26 12.14 15.28
N GLN A 276 -7.36 12.83 15.59
CA GLN A 276 -8.13 12.63 16.82
C GLN A 276 -9.13 11.47 16.73
N SER A 277 -9.49 11.06 15.52
CA SER A 277 -10.53 10.07 15.29
C SER A 277 -9.92 8.79 14.76
N ARG A 278 -10.35 7.64 15.30
CA ARG A 278 -10.03 6.36 14.68
C ARG A 278 -10.87 6.19 13.42
N ILE A 279 -10.29 5.63 12.37
CA ILE A 279 -11.03 5.29 11.15
C ILE A 279 -12.03 4.20 11.53
N ASP A 280 -13.31 4.47 11.28
CA ASP A 280 -14.35 3.45 11.38
C ASP A 280 -14.61 2.87 10.00
N ASN A 281 -13.96 1.73 9.74
CA ASN A 281 -14.11 0.97 8.51
C ASN A 281 -15.54 0.37 8.32
N CYS A 282 -16.42 0.46 9.31
CA CYS A 282 -17.83 0.05 9.18
C CYS A 282 -18.75 1.18 8.70
N SER A 283 -18.26 2.43 8.61
CA SER A 283 -19.11 3.60 8.27
C SER A 283 -19.74 3.53 6.88
N HIS A 284 -19.08 2.84 5.94
CA HIS A 284 -19.50 2.73 4.53
C HIS A 284 -19.78 1.29 4.09
N ASP A 285 -19.49 0.30 4.92
CA ASP A 285 -19.64 -1.11 4.62
C ASP A 285 -20.77 -1.72 5.45
N THR A 286 -21.83 -2.13 4.79
CA THR A 286 -22.96 -2.83 5.41
C THR A 286 -22.75 -4.33 5.33
N CYS A 287 -22.66 -5.00 6.47
CA CYS A 287 -22.80 -6.44 6.53
C CYS A 287 -24.26 -6.80 6.21
N GLU A 288 -24.48 -7.66 5.21
CA GLU A 288 -25.80 -8.11 4.79
C GLU A 288 -26.41 -9.09 5.81
N ASN A 289 -27.72 -9.34 5.70
CA ASN A 289 -28.44 -10.34 6.51
C ASN A 289 -28.22 -10.21 8.03
N ASP A 290 -28.31 -8.97 8.53
CA ASP A 290 -28.15 -8.64 9.95
C ASP A 290 -26.79 -9.03 10.56
N GLY A 291 -25.74 -9.11 9.73
CA GLY A 291 -24.37 -9.30 10.20
C GLY A 291 -23.87 -8.10 11.03
N VAL A 292 -23.06 -8.37 12.05
CA VAL A 292 -22.45 -7.33 12.89
C VAL A 292 -21.11 -6.93 12.31
N CYS A 293 -20.95 -5.66 11.93
CA CYS A 293 -19.66 -5.13 11.47
C CYS A 293 -18.74 -4.84 12.67
N ARG A 294 -17.49 -5.28 12.58
CA ARG A 294 -16.42 -4.89 13.50
C ARG A 294 -15.28 -4.22 12.73
N SER A 295 -15.02 -2.94 13.06
CA SER A 295 -13.86 -2.22 12.55
C SER A 295 -12.58 -2.72 13.23
N ILE A 296 -11.57 -3.00 12.41
CA ILE A 296 -10.20 -3.32 12.80
C ILE A 296 -9.25 -2.28 12.19
N LEU A 297 -8.01 -2.17 12.70
CA LEU A 297 -7.11 -1.02 12.50
C LEU A 297 -6.97 -0.52 11.04
N LEU A 298 -7.07 -1.41 10.04
CA LEU A 298 -7.03 -1.06 8.61
C LEU A 298 -8.12 -1.75 7.77
N ASN A 299 -9.11 -2.41 8.39
CA ASN A 299 -10.10 -3.21 7.66
C ASN A 299 -11.37 -3.39 8.50
N TYR A 300 -12.30 -4.22 8.06
CA TYR A 300 -13.45 -4.63 8.86
C TYR A 300 -13.71 -6.11 8.67
N THR A 301 -14.46 -6.68 9.62
CA THR A 301 -14.95 -8.06 9.54
C THR A 301 -16.45 -8.07 9.81
N CYS A 302 -17.21 -8.79 9.00
CA CYS A 302 -18.62 -9.06 9.26
C CYS A 302 -18.76 -10.36 10.05
N GLU A 303 -19.34 -10.27 11.25
CA GLU A 303 -19.78 -11.44 12.01
C GLU A 303 -21.21 -11.79 11.60
N CYS A 304 -21.35 -12.87 10.83
CA CYS A 304 -22.66 -13.31 10.36
C CYS A 304 -23.51 -13.88 11.49
N LEU A 305 -24.81 -13.60 11.47
CA LEU A 305 -25.73 -14.05 12.49
C LEU A 305 -26.06 -15.55 12.31
N GLY A 306 -25.37 -16.39 13.07
CA GLY A 306 -25.54 -17.85 13.07
C GLY A 306 -24.98 -18.54 11.81
N ASP A 307 -25.27 -19.84 11.67
CA ASP A 307 -24.68 -20.69 10.62
C ASP A 307 -25.38 -20.58 9.24
N SER A 308 -26.45 -19.78 9.15
CA SER A 308 -27.31 -19.66 7.96
C SER A 308 -26.71 -18.82 6.84
N TYR A 309 -25.73 -17.97 7.14
CA TYR A 309 -25.09 -17.05 6.19
C TYR A 309 -23.56 -17.13 6.29
N SER A 310 -22.90 -16.86 5.17
CA SER A 310 -21.45 -16.89 5.02
C SER A 310 -21.02 -15.88 3.94
N GLY A 311 -19.72 -15.77 3.69
CA GLY A 311 -19.15 -14.74 2.81
C GLY A 311 -18.49 -13.59 3.57
N ARG A 312 -17.86 -12.66 2.84
CA ARG A 312 -17.15 -11.52 3.46
C ARG A 312 -18.13 -10.51 4.05
N HIS A 313 -19.31 -10.42 3.47
CA HIS A 313 -20.39 -9.51 3.82
C HIS A 313 -21.63 -10.25 4.30
N CYS A 314 -21.53 -11.54 4.64
CA CYS A 314 -22.67 -12.39 4.99
C CYS A 314 -23.72 -12.51 3.87
N GLU A 315 -23.29 -12.38 2.62
CA GLU A 315 -24.13 -12.35 1.42
C GLU A 315 -24.56 -13.73 0.92
N ILE A 316 -23.90 -14.80 1.39
CA ILE A 316 -24.09 -16.16 0.89
C ILE A 316 -24.97 -16.95 1.86
N PRO A 317 -26.18 -17.38 1.48
CA PRO A 317 -26.97 -18.29 2.29
C PRO A 317 -26.34 -19.70 2.29
N SER A 318 -25.97 -20.19 3.47
CA SER A 318 -25.28 -21.46 3.73
C SER A 318 -26.05 -22.70 3.25
N MET A 319 -27.38 -22.58 3.04
CA MET A 319 -28.24 -23.64 2.50
C MET A 319 -27.75 -24.19 1.15
N LYS A 320 -27.13 -23.36 0.29
CA LYS A 320 -26.57 -23.83 -1.00
C LYS A 320 -25.32 -24.71 -0.84
N ILE A 321 -24.53 -24.47 0.20
CA ILE A 321 -23.26 -25.20 0.43
C ILE A 321 -23.56 -26.61 0.97
N THR A 322 -24.58 -26.77 1.81
CA THR A 322 -25.02 -28.07 2.32
C THR A 322 -25.54 -28.97 1.20
N ILE A 323 -26.33 -28.41 0.28
CA ILE A 323 -26.85 -29.14 -0.90
C ILE A 323 -25.70 -29.57 -1.82
N LEU A 324 -24.71 -28.71 -2.07
CA LEU A 324 -23.55 -29.07 -2.90
C LEU A 324 -22.71 -30.21 -2.27
N LYS A 325 -22.51 -30.17 -0.95
CA LYS A 325 -21.83 -31.24 -0.21
C LYS A 325 -22.61 -32.56 -0.27
N ILE A 326 -23.94 -32.52 -0.18
CA ILE A 326 -24.80 -33.71 -0.32
C ILE A 326 -24.68 -34.30 -1.73
N VAL A 327 -24.76 -33.47 -2.78
CA VAL A 327 -24.66 -33.92 -4.17
C VAL A 327 -23.28 -34.57 -4.43
N SER A 328 -22.20 -34.01 -3.87
CA SER A 328 -20.85 -34.60 -4.02
C SER A 328 -20.69 -35.99 -3.38
N LYS A 329 -21.31 -36.23 -2.21
CA LYS A 329 -21.27 -37.54 -1.54
C LYS A 329 -22.11 -38.57 -2.29
N SER A 330 -23.23 -38.17 -2.90
CA SER A 330 -24.09 -39.06 -3.67
C SER A 330 -23.42 -39.59 -4.94
N PHE A 331 -22.66 -38.77 -5.67
CA PHE A 331 -21.91 -39.22 -6.86
C PHE A 331 -20.85 -40.28 -6.53
N ALA A 332 -20.11 -40.09 -5.43
CA ALA A 332 -19.14 -41.07 -4.97
C ALA A 332 -19.79 -42.42 -4.61
N TYR A 333 -20.95 -42.38 -3.93
CA TYR A 333 -21.69 -43.58 -3.56
C TYR A 333 -22.24 -44.34 -4.78
N ILE A 334 -22.77 -43.63 -5.79
CA ILE A 334 -23.24 -44.23 -7.05
C ILE A 334 -22.10 -44.93 -7.80
N ALA A 335 -20.92 -44.30 -7.87
CA ALA A 335 -19.75 -44.90 -8.51
C ALA A 335 -19.28 -46.19 -7.81
N ILE A 336 -19.28 -46.20 -6.48
CA ILE A 336 -18.91 -47.39 -5.68
C ILE A 336 -19.89 -48.54 -5.93
N ILE A 337 -21.20 -48.28 -5.92
CA ILE A 337 -22.21 -49.31 -6.20
C ILE A 337 -22.05 -49.87 -7.61
N ALA A 338 -21.82 -49.01 -8.61
CA ALA A 338 -21.59 -49.45 -9.99
C ALA A 338 -20.36 -50.37 -10.08
N MET A 339 -19.25 -50.00 -9.46
CA MET A 339 -18.04 -50.82 -9.42
C MET A 339 -18.27 -52.19 -8.77
N ILE A 340 -19.00 -52.23 -7.65
CA ILE A 340 -19.34 -53.49 -6.96
C ILE A 340 -20.26 -54.37 -7.82
N SER A 341 -21.26 -53.77 -8.47
CA SER A 341 -22.17 -54.51 -9.36
C SER A 341 -21.45 -55.16 -10.54
N VAL A 342 -20.48 -54.46 -11.15
CA VAL A 342 -19.67 -54.98 -12.25
C VAL A 342 -18.76 -56.11 -11.76
N ALA A 343 -18.11 -55.94 -10.60
CA ALA A 343 -17.28 -56.98 -10.01
C ALA A 343 -18.10 -58.24 -9.69
N MET A 344 -19.29 -58.10 -9.08
CA MET A 344 -20.18 -59.22 -8.81
C MET A 344 -20.65 -59.90 -10.08
N PHE A 345 -20.96 -59.15 -11.14
CA PHE A 345 -21.32 -59.72 -12.44
C PHE A 345 -20.18 -60.55 -13.03
N ILE A 346 -18.94 -60.06 -12.97
CA ILE A 346 -17.75 -60.79 -13.42
C ILE A 346 -17.58 -62.09 -12.62
N VAL A 347 -17.70 -62.02 -11.30
CA VAL A 347 -17.59 -63.21 -10.42
C VAL A 347 -18.69 -64.22 -10.72
N ILE A 348 -19.93 -63.76 -10.95
CA ILE A 348 -21.05 -64.65 -11.34
C ILE A 348 -20.77 -65.31 -12.69
N MET A 349 -20.25 -64.56 -13.68
CA MET A 349 -19.89 -65.11 -14.99
C MET A 349 -18.77 -66.15 -14.86
N ASP A 350 -17.77 -65.91 -14.02
CA ASP A 350 -16.71 -66.89 -13.73
C ASP A 350 -17.28 -68.14 -13.04
N ILE A 351 -18.14 -67.99 -12.02
CA ILE A 351 -18.79 -69.13 -11.34
C ILE A 351 -19.61 -69.96 -12.33
N LEU A 352 -20.41 -69.32 -13.20
CA LEU A 352 -21.19 -70.03 -14.22
C LEU A 352 -20.29 -70.81 -15.19
N LYS A 353 -19.15 -70.24 -15.56
CA LYS A 353 -18.16 -70.89 -16.41
C LYS A 353 -17.48 -72.07 -15.72
N TYR A 354 -17.05 -71.91 -14.46
CA TYR A 354 -16.30 -72.93 -13.73
C TYR A 354 -17.18 -74.06 -13.18
N CYS A 355 -18.36 -73.74 -12.64
CA CYS A 355 -19.22 -74.75 -12.00
C CYS A 355 -20.15 -75.46 -12.99
N PHE A 356 -20.63 -74.75 -14.03
CA PHE A 356 -21.63 -75.29 -14.95
C PHE A 356 -21.10 -75.52 -16.37
N GLY A 357 -19.88 -75.08 -16.69
CA GLY A 357 -19.29 -75.25 -18.02
C GLY A 357 -19.99 -74.45 -19.13
N ILE A 358 -20.86 -73.51 -18.76
CA ILE A 358 -21.59 -72.64 -19.68
C ILE A 358 -20.70 -71.44 -19.97
N ASP A 359 -20.07 -71.42 -21.15
CA ASP A 359 -19.21 -70.32 -21.59
C ASP A 359 -19.97 -69.52 -22.67
N PRO A 360 -20.72 -68.46 -22.31
CA PRO A 360 -21.59 -67.73 -23.25
C PRO A 360 -20.79 -67.12 -24.42
N THR A 361 -19.49 -66.88 -24.24
CA THR A 361 -18.59 -66.39 -25.30
C THR A 361 -18.22 -67.44 -26.36
N ARG A 362 -18.40 -68.73 -26.06
CA ARG A 362 -18.05 -69.83 -26.97
C ARG A 362 -18.97 -69.88 -28.18
N ASP A 363 -20.27 -69.68 -27.98
CA ASP A 363 -21.26 -69.69 -29.07
C ASP A 363 -21.04 -68.50 -30.03
N ASP A 364 -20.74 -67.31 -29.50
CA ASP A 364 -20.41 -66.14 -30.33
C ASP A 364 -19.11 -66.34 -31.11
N LEU A 365 -18.08 -66.93 -30.50
CA LEU A 365 -16.81 -67.22 -31.18
C LEU A 365 -17.00 -68.25 -32.30
N GLU A 366 -17.88 -69.24 -32.11
CA GLU A 366 -18.25 -70.20 -33.16
C GLU A 366 -19.05 -69.53 -34.28
N ARG A 367 -19.95 -68.59 -33.96
CA ARG A 367 -20.71 -67.79 -34.95
C ARG A 367 -19.77 -66.96 -35.83
N ILE A 368 -18.82 -66.24 -35.22
CA ILE A 368 -17.80 -65.43 -35.91
C ILE A 368 -16.91 -66.33 -36.79
N ARG A 369 -16.52 -67.53 -36.31
CA ARG A 369 -15.75 -68.48 -37.12
C ARG A 369 -16.53 -69.01 -38.32
N ARG A 370 -17.84 -69.25 -38.19
CA ARG A 370 -18.71 -69.67 -39.30
C ARG A 370 -18.85 -68.57 -40.36
N GLU A 371 -18.99 -67.32 -39.96
CA GLU A 371 -19.03 -66.18 -40.88
C GLU A 371 -17.70 -66.00 -41.63
N LYS A 372 -16.57 -66.07 -40.93
CA LYS A 372 -15.24 -66.04 -41.57
C LYS A 372 -15.01 -67.20 -42.54
N ARG A 373 -15.56 -68.40 -42.28
CA ARG A 373 -15.48 -69.54 -43.21
C ARG A 373 -16.35 -69.32 -44.47
N LYS A 374 -17.55 -68.77 -44.33
CA LYS A 374 -18.41 -68.41 -45.48
C LYS A 374 -17.74 -67.38 -46.38
N SER A 375 -17.18 -66.30 -45.81
CA SER A 375 -16.47 -65.27 -46.56
C SER A 375 -15.29 -65.82 -47.38
N ARG A 376 -14.50 -66.74 -46.82
CA ARG A 376 -13.38 -67.40 -47.55
C ARG A 376 -13.83 -68.34 -48.67
N ALA A 377 -15.00 -68.96 -48.55
CA ALA A 377 -15.54 -69.85 -49.60
C ALA A 377 -16.07 -69.05 -50.80
N THR A 378 -16.72 -67.91 -50.55
CA THR A 378 -17.23 -67.01 -51.62
C THR A 378 -16.09 -66.38 -52.42
N GLN A 379 -14.96 -66.06 -51.77
CA GLN A 379 -13.80 -65.46 -52.42
C GLN A 379 -13.01 -66.43 -53.31
N ARG A 380 -13.19 -67.75 -53.14
CA ARG A 380 -12.50 -68.80 -53.94
C ARG A 380 -13.23 -69.18 -55.23
N LEU A 381 -14.52 -68.84 -55.36
CA LEU A 381 -15.33 -69.18 -56.55
C LEU A 381 -15.29 -68.11 -57.66
N VAL A 382 -14.77 -66.91 -57.39
CA VAL A 382 -14.84 -65.77 -58.33
C VAL A 382 -13.59 -65.66 -59.24
N TYR A 383 -12.60 -66.56 -59.12
CA TYR A 383 -11.30 -66.41 -59.80
C TYR A 383 -10.98 -67.44 -60.91
N VAL A 384 -11.96 -68.20 -61.39
CA VAL A 384 -11.77 -69.13 -62.50
C VAL A 384 -12.84 -68.84 -63.55
N ASP A 385 -12.56 -67.88 -64.44
CA ASP A 385 -12.96 -67.84 -65.84
C ASP A 385 -12.76 -66.42 -66.39
N ALA A 386 -11.56 -66.15 -66.91
CA ALA A 386 -11.31 -65.02 -67.80
C ALA A 386 -10.51 -65.53 -69.02
N PRO A 387 -11.10 -65.54 -70.22
CA PRO A 387 -10.40 -65.99 -71.42
C PRO A 387 -9.42 -64.92 -71.91
N LEU A 388 -8.21 -65.35 -72.28
CA LEU A 388 -7.19 -64.56 -72.96
C LEU A 388 -7.70 -64.09 -74.34
N GLN A 389 -7.68 -62.78 -74.60
CA GLN A 389 -7.76 -62.22 -75.95
C GLN A 389 -6.34 -61.98 -76.50
N PRO A 390 -6.09 -62.25 -77.79
CA PRO A 390 -4.77 -62.09 -78.40
C PRO A 390 -4.52 -60.64 -78.88
N PHE A 391 -3.25 -60.28 -78.80
CA PHE A 391 -2.63 -59.09 -79.38
C PHE A 391 -2.80 -59.04 -80.91
N THR A 392 -3.28 -57.90 -81.42
CA THR A 392 -2.70 -57.16 -82.56
C THR A 392 -3.12 -55.70 -82.47
#